data_AF-A0A292S4P5-F1
#
_entry.id   AF-A0A292S4P5-F1
#
_cell.length_a   1.000
_cell.length_b   1.000
_cell.length_c   1.000
_cell.angle_alpha   90.00
_cell.angle_beta   90.00
_cell.angle_gamma   90.00
#
_symmetry.space_group_name_H-M   'P 1'
#
loop_
_entity.id
_entity.type
_entity.pdbx_description
1 polymer ?
#
loop_
_entity_poly.entity_id
_entity_poly.type
_entity_poly.pdbx_seq_one_letter_code
_entity_poly.pdbx_strand_id
1 'polypeptide(L)'
;MLEKSEAKMILTEDEFIILSAIKIGLNNTEIKEKFGIELIKNDSRLNALYQKYGVSGINELLQIADLQKVEVLPKEKIPYYQYEGSELVHKIKICKNDVVNLIKFFENVSDSEQEYEIMKLFD
;
A
#
# COMPACT_ATOMS: atom_id res chain seq x y z
N MET A 1 -21.58 -14.41 -11.47
CA MET A 1 -20.72 -13.27 -11.84
C MET A 1 -20.44 -12.52 -10.56
N LEU A 2 -19.26 -12.71 -9.97
CA LEU A 2 -18.79 -11.85 -8.89
C LEU A 2 -18.37 -10.54 -9.54
N GLU A 3 -19.03 -9.44 -9.19
CA GLU A 3 -18.56 -8.11 -9.54
C GLU A 3 -17.13 -7.99 -9.00
N LYS A 4 -16.17 -7.82 -9.90
CA LYS A 4 -14.85 -7.33 -9.52
C LYS A 4 -15.11 -6.00 -8.82
N SER A 5 -15.07 -5.98 -7.49
CA SER A 5 -14.87 -4.76 -6.72
C SER A 5 -13.78 -3.97 -7.45
N GLU A 6 -14.15 -2.84 -8.07
CA GLU A 6 -13.21 -2.04 -8.81
C GLU A 6 -12.17 -1.55 -7.80
N ALA A 7 -10.95 -2.07 -7.88
CA ALA A 7 -9.94 -1.87 -6.86
C ALA A 7 -9.69 -0.37 -6.64
N LYS A 8 -10.12 0.12 -5.48
CA LYS A 8 -9.96 1.52 -5.08
C LYS A 8 -8.55 1.71 -4.53
N MET A 9 -7.80 2.68 -5.07
CA MET A 9 -6.48 3.05 -4.54
C MET A 9 -6.67 3.77 -3.20
N ILE A 10 -5.98 3.33 -2.15
CA ILE A 10 -6.00 3.97 -0.83
C ILE A 10 -4.69 4.74 -0.65
N LEU A 11 -4.79 6.06 -0.61
CA LEU A 11 -3.66 6.99 -0.58
C LEU A 11 -3.74 7.89 0.65
N THR A 12 -2.58 8.40 1.07
CA THR A 12 -2.51 9.57 1.93
C THR A 12 -2.70 10.84 1.10
N GLU A 13 -2.94 11.98 1.76
CA GLU A 13 -3.13 13.26 1.07
C GLU A 13 -1.91 13.65 0.22
N ASP A 14 -0.71 13.61 0.80
CA ASP A 14 0.54 13.87 0.07
C ASP A 14 0.72 12.94 -1.14
N GLU A 15 0.46 11.64 -0.96
CA GLU A 15 0.57 10.65 -2.04
C GLU A 15 -0.42 10.95 -3.18
N PHE A 16 -1.66 11.34 -2.85
CA PHE A 16 -2.66 11.70 -3.84
C PHE A 16 -2.28 12.97 -4.60
N ILE A 17 -1.79 14.01 -3.91
CA ILE A 17 -1.34 15.25 -4.54
C ILE A 17 -0.17 14.96 -5.49
N ILE A 18 0.84 14.21 -5.03
CA ILE A 18 2.00 13.84 -5.84
C ILE A 18 1.58 13.05 -7.07
N LEU A 19 0.78 11.99 -6.91
CA LEU A 19 0.33 11.16 -8.02
C LEU A 19 -0.49 11.95 -9.04
N SER A 20 -1.39 12.80 -8.55
CA SER A 20 -2.23 13.65 -9.40
C SER A 20 -1.41 14.64 -10.20
N ALA A 21 -0.45 15.31 -9.55
CA ALA A 21 0.43 16.28 -10.18
C ALA A 21 1.33 15.66 -11.24
N ILE A 22 1.90 14.49 -10.97
CA ILE A 22 2.71 13.77 -11.95
C ILE A 22 1.83 13.28 -13.13
N LYS A 23 0.61 12.80 -12.87
CA LYS A 23 -0.28 12.29 -13.93
C LYS A 23 -0.68 13.36 -14.94
N ILE A 24 -0.78 14.62 -14.51
CA ILE A 24 -1.04 15.77 -15.42
C ILE A 24 0.23 16.36 -16.03
N GLY A 25 1.40 15.75 -15.78
CA GLY A 25 2.67 16.12 -16.41
C GLY A 25 3.47 17.22 -15.72
N LEU A 26 3.18 17.55 -14.45
CA LEU A 26 3.98 18.55 -13.73
C LEU A 26 5.38 18.00 -13.37
N ASN A 27 6.39 18.86 -13.50
CA ASN A 27 7.73 18.58 -13.03
C ASN A 27 7.91 18.96 -11.55
N ASN A 28 9.04 18.57 -10.94
CA ASN A 28 9.29 18.80 -9.50
C ASN A 28 9.24 20.28 -9.10
N THR A 29 9.74 21.19 -9.93
CA THR A 29 9.70 22.63 -9.66
C THR A 29 8.25 23.11 -9.60
N GLU A 30 7.42 22.71 -10.57
CA GLU A 30 6.00 23.07 -10.60
C GLU A 30 5.21 22.47 -9.43
N ILE A 31 5.55 21.25 -9.01
CA ILE A 31 4.95 20.60 -7.85
C ILE A 31 5.29 21.37 -6.58
N LYS A 32 6.56 21.77 -6.42
CA LYS A 32 7.02 22.56 -5.27
C LYS A 32 6.34 23.93 -5.22
N GLU A 33 6.23 24.60 -6.36
CA GLU A 33 5.59 25.93 -6.44
C GLU A 33 4.08 25.87 -6.17
N LYS A 34 3.37 24.87 -6.72
CA LYS A 34 1.91 24.78 -6.61
C LYS A 34 1.43 24.16 -5.30
N PHE A 35 2.15 23.16 -4.78
CA PHE A 35 1.70 22.35 -3.66
C PHE A 35 2.62 22.43 -2.44
N GLY A 36 3.77 23.12 -2.54
CA GLY A 36 4.76 23.15 -1.45
C GLY A 36 5.47 21.81 -1.22
N ILE A 37 5.30 20.85 -2.13
CA ILE A 37 5.86 19.51 -2.02
C ILE A 37 7.13 19.43 -2.86
N GLU A 38 8.26 19.16 -2.20
CA GLU A 38 9.52 18.85 -2.88
C GLU A 38 9.67 17.34 -3.00
N LEU A 39 9.82 16.85 -4.23
CA LEU A 39 10.19 15.45 -4.49
C LEU A 39 11.70 15.32 -4.49
N ILE A 40 12.20 14.43 -3.64
CA ILE A 40 13.62 14.12 -3.56
C ILE A 40 13.94 12.79 -4.23
N LYS A 41 15.23 12.52 -4.46
CA LYS A 41 15.66 11.19 -4.90
C LYS A 41 15.28 10.16 -3.83
N ASN A 42 14.70 9.03 -4.26
CA ASN A 42 14.19 7.98 -3.38
C ASN A 42 13.10 8.47 -2.42
N ASP A 43 12.21 9.36 -2.89
CA ASP A 43 11.10 9.87 -2.10
C ASP A 43 10.28 8.74 -1.49
N SER A 44 10.15 8.75 -0.16
CA SER A 44 9.47 7.70 0.59
C SER A 44 7.98 7.59 0.25
N ARG A 45 7.33 8.70 -0.17
CA ARG A 45 5.92 8.69 -0.57
C ARG A 45 5.74 7.96 -1.90
N LEU A 46 6.68 8.13 -2.83
CA LEU A 46 6.68 7.37 -4.08
C LEU A 46 7.01 5.89 -3.83
N ASN A 47 8.00 5.60 -2.98
CA ASN A 47 8.33 4.22 -2.61
C ASN A 47 7.14 3.51 -1.93
N ALA A 48 6.39 4.21 -1.08
CA ALA A 48 5.18 3.70 -0.46
C ALA A 48 4.11 3.34 -1.51
N LEU A 49 3.92 4.18 -2.53
CA LEU A 49 3.03 3.87 -3.65
C LEU A 49 3.48 2.61 -4.40
N TYR A 50 4.78 2.50 -4.68
CA TYR A 50 5.34 1.32 -5.36
C TYR A 50 5.06 0.03 -4.57
N GLN A 51 5.28 0.07 -3.25
CA GLN A 51 5.01 -1.07 -2.37
C GLN A 51 3.52 -1.42 -2.27
N LYS A 52 2.63 -0.43 -2.10
CA LYS A 52 1.17 -0.64 -1.98
C LYS A 52 0.57 -1.34 -3.20
N TYR A 53 1.09 -1.04 -4.39
CA TYR A 53 0.50 -1.50 -5.65
C TYR A 53 1.38 -2.50 -6.41
N GLY A 54 2.50 -2.93 -5.81
CA GLY A 54 3.39 -3.95 -6.38
C GLY A 54 4.01 -3.54 -7.71
N VAL A 55 4.30 -2.25 -7.90
CA VAL A 55 4.89 -1.71 -9.13
C VAL A 55 6.35 -1.31 -8.93
N SER A 56 7.14 -1.32 -10.00
CA SER A 56 8.58 -1.06 -9.95
C SER A 56 8.96 0.41 -10.09
N GLY A 57 8.03 1.26 -10.53
CA GLY A 57 8.29 2.68 -10.73
C GLY A 57 7.11 3.50 -11.23
N ILE A 58 7.37 4.78 -11.46
CA ILE A 58 6.33 5.78 -11.76
C ILE A 58 5.53 5.47 -13.03
N ASN A 59 6.16 4.95 -14.08
CA ASN A 59 5.46 4.67 -15.33
C ASN A 59 4.39 3.58 -15.18
N GLU A 60 4.72 2.49 -14.47
CA GLU A 60 3.76 1.42 -14.16
C GLU A 60 2.66 1.93 -13.23
N LEU A 61 3.03 2.72 -12.20
CA LEU A 61 2.06 3.33 -11.30
C LEU A 61 1.05 4.20 -12.05
N LEU A 62 1.50 5.02 -13.00
CA LEU A 62 0.64 5.91 -13.78
C LEU A 62 -0.32 5.17 -14.72
N GLN A 63 0.09 3.99 -15.22
CA GLN A 63 -0.75 3.13 -16.07
C GLN A 63 -1.93 2.53 -15.30
N ILE A 64 -1.71 2.13 -14.05
CA ILE A 64 -2.75 1.53 -13.20
C ILE A 64 -3.56 2.57 -12.42
N ALA A 65 -3.04 3.78 -12.25
CA ALA A 65 -3.68 4.80 -11.44
C ALA A 65 -4.96 5.35 -12.08
N ASP A 66 -6.10 5.09 -11.46
CA ASP A 66 -7.38 5.75 -11.76
C ASP A 66 -7.70 6.78 -10.67
N LEU A 67 -7.49 8.06 -10.98
CA LEU A 67 -7.72 9.16 -10.03
C LEU A 67 -9.19 9.34 -9.64
N GLN A 68 -10.14 8.75 -10.38
CA GLN A 68 -11.56 8.76 -10.01
C GLN A 68 -11.89 7.69 -8.96
N LYS A 69 -11.00 6.73 -8.74
CA LYS A 69 -11.17 5.59 -7.81
C LYS A 69 -10.14 5.61 -6.69
N VAL A 70 -9.99 6.76 -6.05
CA VAL A 70 -9.08 6.96 -4.92
C VAL A 70 -9.86 7.19 -3.62
N GLU A 71 -9.44 6.54 -2.53
CA GLU A 71 -9.76 6.93 -1.16
C GLU A 71 -8.57 7.62 -0.54
N VAL A 72 -8.76 8.83 -0.03
CA VAL A 72 -7.73 9.51 0.74
C VAL A 72 -7.97 9.28 2.22
N LEU A 73 -7.01 8.67 2.90
CA LEU A 73 -7.07 8.36 4.34
C LEU A 73 -5.84 8.93 5.07
N PRO A 74 -5.98 9.28 6.36
CA PRO A 74 -4.85 9.54 7.24
C PRO A 74 -3.89 8.34 7.30
N LYS A 75 -2.60 8.60 7.54
CA LYS A 75 -1.55 7.57 7.60
C LYS A 75 -1.89 6.42 8.56
N GLU A 76 -2.55 6.72 9.66
CA GLU A 76 -2.90 5.78 10.73
C GLU A 76 -4.05 4.82 10.32
N LYS A 77 -4.80 5.18 9.27
CA LYS A 77 -5.98 4.44 8.80
C LYS A 77 -5.73 3.63 7.52
N ILE A 78 -4.52 3.68 6.96
CA ILE A 78 -4.16 2.87 5.79
C ILE A 78 -4.24 1.37 6.19
N PRO A 79 -5.02 0.55 5.47
CA PRO A 79 -5.12 -0.88 5.78
C PRO A 79 -3.84 -1.61 5.37
N TYR A 80 -3.52 -2.70 6.06
CA TYR A 80 -2.36 -3.58 5.80
C TYR A 80 -0.97 -2.92 5.87
N TYR A 81 -0.89 -1.61 6.11
CA TYR A 81 0.36 -0.87 6.20
C TYR A 81 0.40 0.04 7.44
N GLN A 82 1.60 0.40 7.85
CA GLN A 82 1.86 1.51 8.78
C GLN A 82 3.14 2.22 8.38
N TYR A 83 3.28 3.49 8.80
CA TYR A 83 4.51 4.23 8.60
C TYR A 83 5.35 4.20 9.87
N GLU A 84 6.58 3.71 9.77
CA GLU A 84 7.61 3.80 10.81
C GLU A 84 8.58 4.92 10.41
N GLY A 85 8.35 6.12 10.95
CA GLY A 85 8.99 7.34 10.44
C GLY A 85 8.50 7.66 9.02
N SER A 86 9.41 7.64 8.04
CA SER A 86 9.08 7.85 6.62
C SER A 86 8.81 6.55 5.86
N GLU A 87 9.20 5.40 6.40
CA GLU A 87 9.13 4.12 5.68
C GLU A 87 7.77 3.45 5.85
N LEU A 88 7.23 2.94 4.75
CA LEU A 88 6.03 2.11 4.77
C LEU A 88 6.43 0.67 5.11
N VAL A 89 5.80 0.08 6.11
CA VAL A 89 5.97 -1.34 6.46
C VAL A 89 4.64 -2.06 6.44
N HIS A 90 4.68 -3.37 6.15
CA HIS A 90 3.49 -4.21 6.17
C HIS A 90 3.03 -4.43 7.61
N LYS A 91 1.72 -4.24 7.83
CA LYS A 91 1.05 -4.41 9.10
C LYS A 91 0.17 -5.65 9.06
N ILE A 92 0.61 -6.69 9.75
CA ILE A 92 -0.21 -7.88 10.01
C ILE A 92 -0.80 -7.74 11.42
N LYS A 93 -2.12 -7.61 11.50
CA LYS A 93 -2.84 -7.60 12.78
C LYS A 93 -3.16 -9.04 13.17
N ILE A 94 -2.63 -9.48 14.30
CA ILE A 94 -2.97 -10.77 14.93
C ILE A 94 -3.58 -10.49 16.31
N CYS A 95 -4.64 -11.20 16.66
CA CYS A 95 -5.18 -11.22 18.01
C CYS A 95 -4.68 -12.45 18.79
N LYS A 96 -4.90 -12.47 20.10
CA LYS A 96 -4.52 -13.61 20.95
C LYS A 96 -5.10 -14.94 20.42
N ASN A 97 -6.33 -14.91 19.93
CA ASN A 97 -6.98 -16.12 19.41
C ASN A 97 -6.32 -16.63 18.13
N ASP A 98 -5.89 -15.72 17.24
CA ASP A 98 -5.17 -16.09 16.01
C ASP A 98 -3.87 -16.82 16.36
N VAL A 99 -3.11 -16.31 17.34
CA VAL A 99 -1.88 -16.96 17.81
C VAL A 99 -2.16 -18.35 18.40
N VAL A 100 -3.19 -18.47 19.24
CA VAL A 100 -3.59 -19.77 19.83
C VAL A 100 -3.96 -20.77 18.73
N ASN A 101 -4.69 -20.35 17.71
CA ASN A 101 -5.09 -21.21 16.61
C ASN A 101 -3.90 -21.62 15.74
N LEU A 102 -2.97 -20.70 15.46
CA LEU A 102 -1.74 -21.00 14.75
C LEU A 102 -0.91 -22.03 15.53
N ILE A 103 -0.72 -21.85 16.84
CA ILE A 103 0.00 -22.82 17.68
C ILE A 103 -0.66 -24.21 17.60
N LYS A 104 -1.98 -24.30 17.82
CA LYS A 104 -2.73 -25.57 17.75
C LYS A 104 -2.66 -26.25 16.38
N PHE A 105 -2.63 -25.46 15.32
CA PHE A 105 -2.46 -25.96 13.96
C PHE A 105 -1.09 -26.63 13.81
N PHE A 106 -0.02 -25.95 14.23
CA PHE A 106 1.35 -26.45 14.11
C PHE A 106 1.72 -27.55 15.11
N GLU A 107 1.01 -27.69 16.24
CA GLU A 107 1.20 -28.80 17.19
C GLU A 107 1.11 -30.19 16.53
N ASN A 108 0.37 -30.30 15.43
CA ASN A 108 0.15 -31.56 14.71
C ASN A 108 0.99 -31.70 13.44
N VAL A 109 1.87 -30.72 13.16
CA VAL A 109 2.74 -30.72 11.98
C VAL A 109 4.11 -31.24 12.38
N SER A 110 4.51 -32.40 11.84
CA SER A 110 5.79 -33.03 12.15
C SER A 110 6.95 -32.54 11.28
N ASP A 111 6.65 -31.99 10.11
CA ASP A 111 7.64 -31.49 9.16
C ASP A 111 7.95 -30.01 9.45
N SER A 112 9.17 -29.73 9.92
CA SER A 112 9.60 -28.38 10.28
C SER A 112 9.87 -27.48 9.07
N GLU A 113 10.01 -28.06 7.87
CA GLU A 113 10.29 -27.31 6.64
C GLU A 113 9.02 -27.07 5.81
N GLN A 114 7.87 -27.58 6.25
CA GLN A 114 6.63 -27.42 5.52
C GLN A 114 6.15 -25.96 5.59
N GLU A 115 6.06 -25.31 4.43
CA GLU A 115 5.57 -23.94 4.28
C GLU A 115 4.05 -23.89 4.20
N TYR A 116 3.46 -22.85 4.79
CA TYR A 116 2.01 -22.62 4.79
C TYR A 116 1.72 -21.16 4.46
N GLU A 117 0.73 -20.95 3.60
CA GLU A 117 0.27 -19.61 3.21
C GLU A 117 -0.96 -19.19 4.01
N ILE A 118 -0.94 -17.98 4.57
CA ILE A 118 -2.13 -17.37 5.18
C ILE A 118 -2.98 -16.79 4.04
N MET A 119 -3.98 -17.55 3.61
CA MET A 119 -4.94 -17.13 2.58
C MET A 119 -6.18 -16.51 3.21
N LYS A 120 -6.61 -15.34 2.70
CA LYS A 120 -7.88 -14.71 3.04
C LYS A 120 -8.86 -14.89 1.88
N LEU A 121 -9.90 -15.68 2.07
CA LEU A 121 -11.06 -15.70 1.17
C LEU A 121 -11.89 -14.45 1.45
N PHE A 122 -12.24 -13.71 0.39
CA PHE A 122 -13.21 -12.61 0.46
C PHE A 122 -14.58 -13.15 0.05
N ASP A 123 -15.61 -12.84 0.84
CA ASP A 123 -17.01 -13.06 0.48
C ASP A 123 -17.48 -12.04 -0.56
#